data_AF-A0A1Q3GZA0-F1
#
_entry.id   AF-A0A1Q3GZA0-F1
#
_cell.length_a   1.000
_cell.length_b   1.000
_cell.length_c   1.000
_cell.angle_alpha   90.00
_cell.angle_beta   90.00
_cell.angle_gamma   90.00
#
_symmetry.space_group_name_H-M   'P 1'
#
loop_
_entity.id
_entity.type
_entity.pdbx_description
1 polymer ?
#
loop_
_entity_poly.entity_id
_entity_poly.type
_entity_poly.pdbx_seq_one_letter_code
_entity_poly.pdbx_strand_id
1 'polypeptide(L)'
;MKTKLVIIVSIILFFSACQQRQRAELHALYVANKALERQIDALSGQQQQFLHDCNMIIRTSLDRVAKRAELKLWKHLIIETDLQLRVIEKIKIQCLKRVGMNNNHFATLFVEKGKKQANLSPWMKDIQKVKAYADSLYQANTQIIKVSPNQGILQNLSDKRLPWTLLYSELNQWKLALIRATQKVLESHTQYLDIATYKLNSLGIFLDVMPESHTVLEDQEYVATMMLSDLRMSKARPRMKVNGQSIPVYEGQGMVRLRPTKPGLHEWTGAMTFKSKGRDTTFTVKKKYWVLPR
;
A
#
# COMPACT_ATOMS: atom_id res chain seq x y z
N MET A 1 -17.51 43.08 -32.75
CA MET A 1 -16.31 42.18 -32.83
C MET A 1 -15.67 41.89 -31.48
N LYS A 2 -15.58 42.83 -30.53
CA LYS A 2 -14.90 42.63 -29.22
C LYS A 2 -15.50 41.51 -28.34
N THR A 3 -16.82 41.32 -28.35
CA THR A 3 -17.53 40.31 -27.53
C THR A 3 -17.25 38.87 -27.96
N LYS A 4 -17.09 38.59 -29.27
CA LYS A 4 -16.76 37.25 -29.77
C LYS A 4 -15.34 36.83 -29.39
N LEU A 5 -14.41 37.79 -29.32
CA LEU A 5 -13.01 37.54 -29.02
C LEU A 5 -12.80 37.22 -27.53
N VAL A 6 -13.54 37.90 -26.64
CA VAL A 6 -13.53 37.60 -25.20
C VAL A 6 -14.04 36.19 -24.91
N ILE A 7 -15.13 35.76 -25.56
CA ILE A 7 -15.69 34.41 -25.37
C ILE A 7 -14.69 33.33 -25.82
N ILE A 8 -14.01 33.52 -26.95
CA ILE A 8 -13.00 32.56 -27.44
C ILE A 8 -11.80 32.47 -26.48
N VAL A 9 -11.31 33.60 -25.97
CA VAL A 9 -10.20 33.62 -25.00
C VAL A 9 -10.61 32.97 -23.67
N SER A 10 -11.81 33.24 -23.16
CA SER A 10 -12.33 32.61 -21.95
C SER A 10 -12.49 31.10 -22.09
N ILE A 11 -12.95 30.61 -23.26
CA ILE A 11 -13.04 29.18 -23.55
C ILE A 11 -11.65 28.54 -23.59
N ILE A 12 -10.68 29.16 -24.27
CA ILE A 12 -9.29 28.65 -24.33
C ILE A 12 -8.66 28.57 -22.94
N LEU A 13 -8.88 29.58 -22.09
CA LEU A 13 -8.40 29.59 -20.71
C LEU A 13 -9.09 28.55 -19.82
N PHE A 14 -10.39 28.29 -20.02
CA PHE A 14 -11.10 27.22 -19.32
C PHE A 14 -10.61 25.83 -19.74
N PHE A 15 -10.38 25.63 -21.04
CA PHE A 15 -9.83 24.36 -21.56
C PHE A 15 -8.39 24.13 -21.08
N SER A 16 -7.56 25.17 -21.04
CA SER A 16 -6.18 25.05 -20.55
C SER A 16 -6.13 24.77 -19.03
N ALA A 17 -6.99 25.40 -18.23
CA ALA A 17 -7.11 25.14 -16.80
C ALA A 17 -7.62 23.72 -16.51
N CYS A 18 -8.61 23.23 -17.27
CA CYS A 18 -9.12 21.86 -17.16
C CYS A 18 -8.05 20.83 -17.56
N GLN A 19 -7.27 21.10 -18.61
CA GLN A 19 -6.16 20.26 -19.03
C GLN A 19 -5.01 20.24 -18.02
N GLN A 20 -4.71 21.37 -17.38
CA GLN A 20 -3.71 21.45 -16.30
C GLN A 20 -4.14 20.67 -15.06
N ARG A 21 -5.42 20.75 -14.64
CA ARG A 21 -5.97 19.97 -13.53
C ARG A 21 -5.87 18.47 -13.78
N GLN A 22 -6.26 18.01 -14.97
CA GLN A 22 -6.13 16.60 -15.37
C GLN A 22 -4.68 16.10 -15.38
N ARG A 23 -3.73 16.93 -15.83
CA ARG A 23 -2.30 16.59 -15.79
C ARG A 23 -1.77 16.48 -14.35
N ALA A 24 -2.20 17.38 -13.47
CA ALA A 24 -1.83 17.34 -12.06
C ALA A 24 -2.35 16.07 -11.35
N GLU A 25 -3.59 15.66 -11.65
CA GLU A 25 -4.19 14.42 -11.13
C GLU A 25 -3.42 13.17 -11.59
N LEU A 26 -3.09 13.08 -12.89
CA LEU A 26 -2.31 11.96 -13.43
C LEU A 26 -0.88 11.93 -12.86
N HIS A 27 -0.27 13.11 -12.66
CA HIS A 27 1.03 13.22 -12.02
C HIS A 27 0.99 12.78 -10.54
N ALA A 28 -0.05 13.16 -9.80
CA ALA A 28 -0.26 12.70 -8.44
C ALA A 28 -0.42 11.18 -8.37
N LEU A 29 -1.21 10.60 -9.27
CA LEU A 29 -1.38 9.15 -9.40
C LEU A 29 -0.06 8.45 -9.73
N TYR A 30 0.78 9.04 -10.58
CA TYR A 30 2.13 8.54 -10.86
C TYR A 30 3.01 8.51 -9.60
N VAL A 31 3.05 9.62 -8.85
CA VAL A 31 3.85 9.72 -7.62
C VAL A 31 3.38 8.71 -6.57
N ALA A 32 2.06 8.53 -6.44
CA ALA A 32 1.47 7.51 -5.56
C ALA A 32 1.91 6.10 -5.97
N ASN A 33 1.84 5.76 -7.27
CA ASN A 33 2.31 4.47 -7.78
C ASN A 33 3.78 4.21 -7.49
N LYS A 34 4.65 5.21 -7.68
CA LYS A 34 6.07 5.10 -7.38
C LYS A 34 6.33 4.87 -5.88
N ALA A 35 5.53 5.48 -5.01
CA ALA A 35 5.61 5.24 -3.58
C ALA A 35 5.14 3.83 -3.21
N LEU A 36 4.08 3.32 -3.85
CA LEU A 36 3.60 1.94 -3.68
C LEU A 36 4.66 0.93 -4.10
N GLU A 37 5.31 1.12 -5.24
CA GLU A 37 6.37 0.22 -5.71
C GLU A 37 7.54 0.14 -4.72
N ARG A 38 7.98 1.28 -4.17
CA ARG A 38 9.02 1.29 -3.13
C ARG A 38 8.60 0.52 -1.88
N GLN A 39 7.32 0.62 -1.48
CA GLN A 39 6.81 -0.13 -0.33
C GLN A 39 6.75 -1.63 -0.62
N ILE A 40 6.31 -2.01 -1.83
CA ILE A 40 6.27 -3.41 -2.29
C ILE A 40 7.67 -4.03 -2.25
N ASP A 41 8.67 -3.34 -2.78
CA ASP A 41 10.05 -3.84 -2.81
C ASP A 41 10.63 -4.00 -1.41
N ALA A 42 10.38 -3.03 -0.52
CA ALA A 42 10.81 -3.10 0.87
C ALA A 42 10.17 -4.28 1.62
N LEU A 43 8.85 -4.47 1.49
CA LEU A 43 8.13 -5.56 2.16
C LEU A 43 8.52 -6.93 1.61
N SER A 44 8.71 -7.05 0.29
CA SER A 44 9.17 -8.30 -0.34
C SER A 44 10.56 -8.69 0.18
N GLY A 45 11.49 -7.71 0.26
CA GLY A 45 12.81 -7.93 0.86
C GLY A 45 12.73 -8.37 2.33
N GLN A 46 11.83 -7.77 3.12
CA GLN A 46 11.61 -8.15 4.52
C GLN A 46 11.09 -9.59 4.67
N GLN A 47 10.17 -10.05 3.82
CA GLN A 47 9.66 -11.42 3.87
C GLN A 47 10.76 -12.46 3.58
N GLN A 48 11.68 -12.16 2.65
CA GLN A 48 12.82 -13.04 2.36
C GLN A 48 13.79 -13.09 3.53
N GLN A 49 14.08 -11.94 4.16
CA GLN A 49 14.92 -11.89 5.34
C GLN A 49 14.31 -12.67 6.50
N PHE A 50 12.99 -12.55 6.72
CA PHE A 50 12.27 -13.30 7.74
C PHE A 50 12.41 -14.82 7.56
N LEU A 51 12.30 -15.34 6.33
CA LEU A 51 12.52 -16.77 6.06
C LEU A 51 13.95 -17.21 6.35
N HIS A 52 14.93 -16.37 6.02
CA HIS A 52 16.33 -16.63 6.30
C HIS A 52 16.56 -16.75 7.82
N ASP A 53 16.05 -15.79 8.59
CA ASP A 53 16.18 -15.74 10.05
C ASP A 53 15.47 -16.93 10.71
N CYS A 54 14.26 -17.28 10.26
CA CYS A 54 13.53 -18.46 10.76
C CYS A 54 14.29 -19.76 10.48
N ASN A 55 14.87 -19.91 9.28
CA ASN A 55 15.68 -21.08 8.96
C ASN A 55 16.91 -21.20 9.87
N MET A 56 17.52 -20.08 10.25
CA MET A 56 18.63 -20.07 11.22
C MET A 56 18.18 -20.51 12.62
N ILE A 57 17.05 -20.03 13.11
CA ILE A 57 16.51 -20.40 14.43
C ILE A 57 16.10 -21.87 14.49
N ILE A 58 15.53 -22.39 13.41
CA ILE A 58 15.10 -23.79 13.36
C ILE A 58 16.30 -24.75 13.38
N ARG A 59 17.44 -24.34 12.82
CA ARG A 59 18.68 -25.12 12.90
C ARG A 59 19.19 -25.27 14.32
N THR A 60 18.94 -24.30 15.19
CA THR A 60 19.41 -24.31 16.59
C THR A 60 18.36 -24.81 17.59
N SER A 61 17.11 -24.96 17.17
CA SER A 61 16.02 -25.53 18.00
C SER A 61 16.23 -27.00 18.35
N LEU A 62 15.71 -27.43 19.52
CA LEU A 62 15.62 -28.83 19.94
C LEU A 62 14.51 -29.58 19.20
N ASP A 63 13.36 -28.93 18.98
CA ASP A 63 12.29 -29.45 18.11
C ASP A 63 12.50 -28.95 16.67
N ARG A 64 13.33 -29.67 15.91
CA ARG A 64 13.68 -29.31 14.52
C ARG A 64 12.66 -29.82 13.52
N VAL A 65 11.98 -30.92 13.81
CA VAL A 65 11.12 -31.61 12.84
C VAL A 65 9.81 -30.85 12.66
N ALA A 66 9.13 -30.48 13.75
CA ALA A 66 7.88 -29.74 13.69
C ALA A 66 8.11 -28.33 13.11
N LYS A 67 9.11 -27.61 13.60
CA LYS A 67 9.41 -26.26 13.09
C LYS A 67 9.87 -26.24 11.63
N ARG A 68 10.51 -27.29 11.12
CA ARG A 68 10.81 -27.42 9.68
C ARG A 68 9.55 -27.59 8.83
N ALA A 69 8.51 -28.26 9.34
CA ALA A 69 7.24 -28.37 8.65
C ALA A 69 6.54 -27.00 8.57
N GLU A 70 6.52 -26.23 9.66
CA GLU A 70 6.00 -24.86 9.68
C GLU A 70 6.76 -23.93 8.71
N LEU A 71 8.10 -23.99 8.71
CA LEU A 71 8.91 -23.22 7.76
C LEU A 71 8.61 -23.59 6.30
N LYS A 72 8.32 -24.86 6.00
CA LYS A 72 7.92 -25.27 4.65
C LYS A 72 6.59 -24.63 4.25
N LEU A 73 5.63 -24.57 5.18
CA LEU A 73 4.34 -23.90 4.95
C LEU A 73 4.53 -22.41 4.71
N TRP A 74 5.37 -21.72 5.50
CA TRP A 74 5.66 -20.29 5.30
C TRP A 74 6.38 -20.01 3.98
N LYS A 75 7.36 -20.86 3.63
CA LYS A 75 8.04 -20.80 2.33
C LYS A 75 7.06 -20.97 1.19
N HIS A 76 6.16 -21.95 1.27
CA HIS A 76 5.15 -22.20 0.26
C HIS A 76 4.24 -20.97 0.10
N LEU A 77 3.77 -20.38 1.20
CA LEU A 77 2.93 -19.18 1.17
C LEU A 77 3.63 -17.99 0.49
N ILE A 78 4.90 -17.73 0.83
CA ILE A 78 5.69 -16.65 0.23
C ILE A 78 5.94 -16.90 -1.26
N ILE A 79 6.30 -18.14 -1.63
CA ILE A 79 6.54 -18.51 -3.03
C ILE A 79 5.25 -18.33 -3.84
N GLU A 80 4.12 -18.81 -3.33
CA GLU A 80 2.84 -18.68 -4.04
C GLU A 80 2.42 -17.21 -4.17
N THR A 81 2.65 -16.40 -3.14
CA THR A 81 2.45 -14.94 -3.21
C THR A 81 3.32 -14.33 -4.30
N ASP A 82 4.62 -14.64 -4.33
CA ASP A 82 5.57 -14.11 -5.33
C ASP A 82 5.18 -14.51 -6.76
N LEU A 83 4.68 -15.74 -6.96
CA LEU A 83 4.15 -16.17 -8.25
C LEU A 83 2.99 -15.27 -8.72
N GLN A 84 2.07 -14.91 -7.83
CA GLN A 84 0.99 -13.98 -8.20
C GLN A 84 1.51 -12.56 -8.45
N LEU A 85 2.48 -12.08 -7.68
CA LEU A 85 3.10 -10.77 -7.92
C LEU A 85 3.78 -10.70 -9.29
N ARG A 86 4.44 -11.78 -9.72
CA ARG A 86 5.04 -11.88 -11.07
C ARG A 86 3.98 -11.88 -12.17
N VAL A 87 2.83 -12.53 -11.95
CA VAL A 87 1.70 -12.47 -12.89
C VAL A 87 1.21 -11.03 -13.03
N ILE A 88 1.03 -10.32 -11.91
CA ILE A 88 0.65 -8.90 -11.94
C ILE A 88 1.70 -8.06 -12.68
N GLU A 89 2.99 -8.27 -12.41
CA GLU A 89 4.06 -7.51 -13.07
C GLU A 89 4.11 -7.78 -14.59
N LYS A 90 3.86 -9.03 -15.00
CA LYS A 90 3.73 -9.38 -16.42
C LYS A 90 2.59 -8.62 -17.09
N ILE A 91 1.42 -8.52 -16.44
CA ILE A 91 0.28 -7.74 -16.94
C ILE A 91 0.66 -6.26 -17.05
N LYS A 92 1.31 -5.69 -16.03
CA LYS A 92 1.79 -4.29 -16.05
C LYS A 92 2.73 -4.04 -17.24
N ILE A 93 3.75 -4.87 -17.43
CA ILE A 93 4.70 -4.75 -18.55
C ILE A 93 3.99 -4.83 -19.90
N GLN A 94 3.06 -5.77 -20.06
CA GLN A 94 2.29 -5.90 -21.30
C GLN A 94 1.37 -4.69 -21.54
N CYS A 95 0.78 -4.14 -20.47
CA CYS A 95 -0.01 -2.92 -20.53
C CYS A 95 0.83 -1.73 -21.01
N LEU A 96 2.04 -1.55 -20.47
CA LEU A 96 2.96 -0.50 -20.90
C LEU A 96 3.38 -0.65 -22.36
N LYS A 97 3.73 -1.87 -22.79
CA LYS A 97 4.09 -2.15 -24.20
C LYS A 97 2.97 -1.72 -25.16
N ARG A 98 1.70 -2.02 -24.84
CA ARG A 98 0.54 -1.66 -25.68
C ARG A 98 0.25 -0.15 -25.73
N VAL A 99 0.71 0.60 -24.73
CA VAL A 99 0.63 2.08 -24.71
C VAL A 99 1.76 2.71 -25.55
N GLY A 100 2.76 1.91 -25.96
CA GLY A 100 3.86 2.30 -26.84
C GLY A 100 5.09 2.76 -26.07
N MET A 101 5.49 2.02 -25.03
CA MET A 101 6.63 2.34 -24.16
C MET A 101 7.91 1.54 -24.46
N ASN A 102 9.04 2.25 -24.40
CA ASN A 102 10.34 1.78 -23.89
C ASN A 102 10.64 2.56 -22.59
N ASN A 103 11.21 1.93 -21.55
CA ASN A 103 11.20 2.38 -20.13
C ASN A 103 11.66 3.82 -19.82
N ASN A 104 12.35 4.52 -20.74
CA ASN A 104 13.04 5.79 -20.45
C ASN A 104 12.12 7.02 -20.28
N HIS A 105 10.81 6.90 -20.53
CA HIS A 105 9.86 8.04 -20.49
C HIS A 105 8.56 7.73 -19.74
N PHE A 106 8.59 6.87 -18.72
CA PHE A 106 7.38 6.41 -18.01
C PHE A 106 6.56 7.59 -17.43
N ALA A 107 7.20 8.54 -16.75
CA ALA A 107 6.51 9.64 -16.07
C ALA A 107 5.78 10.58 -17.03
N THR A 108 6.43 10.96 -18.13
CA THR A 108 5.85 11.81 -19.17
C THR A 108 4.69 11.10 -19.88
N LEU A 109 4.85 9.83 -20.23
CA LEU A 109 3.81 9.05 -20.90
C LEU A 109 2.61 8.73 -20.01
N PHE A 110 2.81 8.55 -18.70
CA PHE A 110 1.72 8.36 -17.73
C PHE A 110 0.76 9.56 -17.74
N VAL A 111 1.30 10.76 -17.88
CA VAL A 111 0.53 12.01 -17.95
C VAL A 111 -0.01 12.27 -19.36
N GLU A 112 0.80 12.08 -20.40
CA GLU A 112 0.43 12.40 -21.79
C GLU A 112 -0.57 11.41 -22.39
N LYS A 113 -0.41 10.11 -22.12
CA LYS A 113 -1.26 9.04 -22.67
C LYS A 113 -2.26 8.49 -21.66
N GLY A 114 -2.47 9.15 -20.52
CA GLY A 114 -3.30 8.65 -19.42
C GLY A 114 -4.75 8.31 -19.78
N LYS A 115 -5.27 8.92 -20.86
CA LYS A 115 -6.64 8.68 -21.38
C LYS A 115 -6.76 7.42 -22.25
N LYS A 116 -5.64 6.80 -22.65
CA LYS A 116 -5.68 5.62 -23.53
C LYS A 116 -6.33 4.44 -22.79
N GLN A 117 -7.33 3.83 -23.41
CA GLN A 117 -7.99 2.67 -22.82
C GLN A 117 -7.17 1.40 -23.05
N ALA A 118 -7.05 0.59 -22.01
CA ALA A 118 -6.50 -0.76 -22.05
C ALA A 118 -7.65 -1.77 -22.14
N ASN A 119 -7.55 -2.70 -23.10
CA ASN A 119 -8.45 -3.83 -23.20
C ASN A 119 -7.96 -4.95 -22.26
N LEU A 120 -8.80 -5.31 -21.29
CA LEU A 120 -8.51 -6.33 -20.27
C LEU A 120 -8.63 -7.75 -20.79
N SER A 121 -9.37 -7.98 -21.88
CA SER A 121 -9.70 -9.32 -22.41
C SER A 121 -8.48 -10.28 -22.46
N PRO A 122 -7.30 -9.85 -22.91
CA PRO A 122 -6.12 -10.74 -23.00
C PRO A 122 -5.51 -11.15 -21.65
N TRP A 123 -5.86 -10.45 -20.58
CA TRP A 123 -5.33 -10.68 -19.22
C TRP A 123 -6.38 -11.24 -18.27
N MET A 124 -7.63 -11.41 -18.70
CA MET A 124 -8.73 -11.85 -17.84
C MET A 124 -8.44 -13.16 -17.11
N LYS A 125 -7.83 -14.13 -17.80
CA LYS A 125 -7.46 -15.42 -17.19
C LYS A 125 -6.44 -15.24 -16.06
N ASP A 126 -5.42 -14.41 -16.29
CA ASP A 126 -4.37 -14.13 -15.32
C ASP A 126 -4.92 -13.32 -14.13
N ILE A 127 -5.78 -12.33 -14.39
CA ILE A 127 -6.48 -11.55 -13.35
C ILE A 127 -7.37 -12.44 -12.49
N GLN A 128 -8.14 -13.35 -13.10
CA GLN A 128 -8.99 -14.31 -12.39
C GLN A 128 -8.16 -15.27 -11.52
N LYS A 129 -7.00 -15.72 -12.00
CA LYS A 129 -6.10 -16.56 -11.22
C LYS A 129 -5.60 -15.84 -9.96
N VAL A 130 -5.14 -14.59 -10.12
CA VAL A 130 -4.69 -13.76 -8.99
C VAL A 130 -5.84 -13.50 -8.01
N LYS A 131 -7.03 -13.22 -8.53
CA LYS A 131 -8.25 -13.01 -7.73
C LYS A 131 -8.61 -14.25 -6.91
N ALA A 132 -8.62 -15.42 -7.53
CA ALA A 132 -8.93 -16.69 -6.86
C ALA A 132 -7.93 -17.00 -5.74
N TYR A 133 -6.64 -16.71 -5.96
CA TYR A 133 -5.63 -16.83 -4.91
C TYR A 133 -5.90 -15.88 -3.75
N ALA A 134 -6.18 -14.60 -4.03
CA ALA A 134 -6.50 -13.61 -3.01
C ALA A 134 -7.73 -13.99 -2.17
N ASP A 135 -8.79 -14.48 -2.83
CA ASP A 135 -10.00 -14.98 -2.18
C ASP A 135 -9.72 -16.20 -1.30
N SER A 136 -8.94 -17.16 -1.81
CA SER A 136 -8.52 -18.34 -1.04
C SER A 136 -7.70 -17.95 0.19
N LEU A 137 -6.74 -17.03 0.05
CA LEU A 137 -5.93 -16.52 1.15
C LEU A 137 -6.79 -15.84 2.22
N TYR A 138 -7.76 -15.02 1.80
CA TYR A 138 -8.72 -14.36 2.69
C TYR A 138 -9.61 -15.37 3.42
N GLN A 139 -10.22 -16.31 2.69
CA GLN A 139 -11.12 -17.32 3.24
C GLN A 139 -10.42 -18.24 4.24
N ALA A 140 -9.17 -18.65 3.96
CA ALA A 140 -8.39 -19.48 4.85
C ALA A 140 -7.97 -18.75 6.14
N ASN A 141 -7.96 -17.41 6.15
CA ASN A 141 -7.41 -16.60 7.24
C ASN A 141 -8.35 -15.46 7.66
N THR A 142 -9.66 -15.67 7.63
CA THR A 142 -10.68 -14.64 7.94
C THR A 142 -10.55 -14.02 9.33
N GLN A 143 -9.96 -14.77 10.28
CA GLN A 143 -9.69 -14.27 11.64
C GLN A 143 -8.54 -13.25 11.68
N ILE A 144 -7.64 -13.27 10.69
CA ILE A 144 -6.42 -12.46 10.63
C ILE A 144 -6.57 -11.35 9.60
N ILE A 145 -7.11 -11.68 8.43
CA ILE A 145 -7.28 -10.78 7.30
C ILE A 145 -8.69 -10.19 7.36
N LYS A 146 -8.81 -8.93 7.79
CA LYS A 146 -10.11 -8.23 7.88
C LYS A 146 -10.68 -7.79 6.53
N VAL A 147 -9.82 -7.61 5.53
CA VAL A 147 -10.17 -7.03 4.23
C VAL A 147 -9.59 -7.89 3.11
N SER A 148 -10.43 -8.28 2.14
CA SER A 148 -9.97 -9.11 1.03
C SER A 148 -8.89 -8.39 0.20
N PRO A 149 -7.80 -9.06 -0.19
CA PRO A 149 -6.74 -8.43 -0.98
C PRO A 149 -7.14 -8.03 -2.40
N ASN A 150 -8.31 -8.47 -2.89
CA ASN A 150 -8.80 -8.23 -4.25
C ASN A 150 -9.87 -7.14 -4.37
N GLN A 151 -10.05 -6.31 -3.33
CA GLN A 151 -10.96 -5.16 -3.41
C GLN A 151 -10.51 -4.16 -4.47
N GLY A 152 -11.47 -3.41 -5.03
CA GLY A 152 -11.21 -2.35 -6.01
C GLY A 152 -11.98 -2.51 -7.31
N ILE A 153 -11.58 -1.76 -8.33
CA ILE A 153 -12.32 -1.65 -9.61
C ILE A 153 -12.23 -2.96 -10.41
N LEU A 154 -11.15 -3.72 -10.22
CA LEU A 154 -10.97 -5.05 -10.80
C LEU A 154 -11.80 -6.15 -10.12
N GLN A 155 -12.55 -5.84 -9.06
CA GLN A 155 -13.46 -6.78 -8.42
C GLN A 155 -14.67 -7.08 -9.33
N ASN A 156 -15.20 -6.05 -9.99
CA ASN A 156 -16.34 -6.09 -10.90
C ASN A 156 -15.85 -5.82 -12.34
N LEU A 157 -15.37 -6.87 -13.01
CA LEU A 157 -14.78 -6.82 -14.37
C LEU A 157 -15.84 -6.64 -15.49
N SER A 158 -16.96 -5.99 -15.20
CA SER A 158 -18.07 -5.77 -16.14
C SER A 158 -17.60 -5.00 -17.38
N ASP A 159 -16.75 -3.99 -17.18
CA ASP A 159 -16.16 -3.19 -18.25
C ASP A 159 -14.80 -3.72 -18.68
N LYS A 160 -14.74 -4.25 -19.92
CA LYS A 160 -13.52 -4.80 -20.53
C LYS A 160 -12.49 -3.73 -20.93
N ARG A 161 -12.80 -2.44 -20.72
CA ARG A 161 -11.95 -1.31 -21.10
C ARG A 161 -11.84 -0.33 -19.92
N LEU A 162 -10.60 -0.10 -19.47
CA LEU A 162 -10.30 0.85 -18.40
C LEU A 162 -9.15 1.76 -18.85
N PRO A 163 -9.06 3.01 -18.35
CA PRO A 163 -7.85 3.80 -18.50
C PRO A 163 -6.64 3.00 -18.03
N TRP A 164 -5.59 2.94 -18.85
CA TRP A 164 -4.43 2.08 -18.53
C TRP A 164 -3.73 2.50 -17.24
N THR A 165 -3.75 3.79 -16.91
CA THR A 165 -3.19 4.36 -15.67
C THR A 165 -3.96 3.87 -14.43
N LEU A 166 -5.28 3.76 -14.54
CA LEU A 166 -6.13 3.22 -13.49
C LEU A 166 -5.89 1.73 -13.32
N LEU A 167 -5.86 0.96 -14.42
CA LEU A 167 -5.49 -0.46 -14.38
C LEU A 167 -4.13 -0.67 -13.73
N TYR A 168 -3.12 0.11 -14.12
CA TYR A 168 -1.77 0.02 -13.56
C TYR A 168 -1.76 0.29 -12.05
N SER A 169 -2.56 1.26 -11.60
CA SER A 169 -2.67 1.63 -10.19
C SER A 169 -3.36 0.56 -9.36
N GLU A 170 -4.48 0.03 -9.85
CA GLU A 170 -5.20 -1.08 -9.21
C GLU A 170 -4.31 -2.33 -9.08
N LEU A 171 -3.54 -2.66 -10.12
CA LEU A 171 -2.59 -3.76 -10.08
C LEU A 171 -1.51 -3.56 -9.00
N ASN A 172 -1.01 -2.33 -8.83
CA ASN A 172 -0.07 -2.01 -7.75
C ASN A 172 -0.72 -2.10 -6.35
N GLN A 173 -1.97 -1.68 -6.21
CA GLN A 173 -2.71 -1.84 -4.96
C GLN A 173 -2.91 -3.32 -4.61
N TRP A 174 -3.28 -4.15 -5.59
CA TRP A 174 -3.38 -5.61 -5.42
C TRP A 174 -2.06 -6.24 -4.99
N LYS A 175 -0.93 -5.83 -5.59
CA LYS A 175 0.41 -6.29 -5.16
C LYS A 175 0.65 -5.99 -3.68
N LEU A 176 0.41 -4.75 -3.27
CA LEU A 176 0.63 -4.32 -1.88
C LEU A 176 -0.32 -5.07 -0.92
N ALA A 177 -1.58 -5.21 -1.29
CA ALA A 177 -2.59 -5.89 -0.48
C ALA A 177 -2.25 -7.37 -0.27
N LEU A 178 -1.82 -8.07 -1.32
CA LEU A 178 -1.37 -9.46 -1.25
C LEU A 178 -0.15 -9.63 -0.33
N ILE A 179 0.88 -8.79 -0.49
CA ILE A 179 2.08 -8.86 0.36
C ILE A 179 1.73 -8.63 1.82
N ARG A 180 0.90 -7.63 2.11
CA ARG A 180 0.45 -7.32 3.49
C ARG A 180 -0.39 -8.44 4.08
N ALA A 181 -1.29 -9.04 3.30
CA ALA A 181 -2.08 -10.18 3.73
C ALA A 181 -1.18 -11.36 4.10
N THR A 182 -0.21 -11.70 3.24
CA THR A 182 0.79 -12.73 3.52
C THR A 182 1.61 -12.42 4.77
N GLN A 183 2.04 -11.17 4.94
CA GLN A 183 2.76 -10.73 6.14
C GLN A 183 1.94 -10.94 7.41
N LYS A 184 0.67 -10.55 7.42
CA LYS A 184 -0.21 -10.73 8.59
C LYS A 184 -0.41 -12.20 8.96
N VAL A 185 -0.52 -13.07 7.96
CA VAL A 185 -0.62 -14.53 8.19
C VAL A 185 0.66 -15.06 8.81
N LEU A 186 1.83 -14.69 8.26
CA LEU A 186 3.13 -15.08 8.82
C LEU A 186 3.30 -14.56 10.24
N GLU A 187 2.95 -13.30 10.48
CA GLU A 187 2.95 -12.69 11.82
C GLU A 187 2.10 -13.52 12.78
N SER A 188 0.85 -13.82 12.43
CA SER A 188 -0.02 -14.65 13.28
C SER A 188 0.56 -16.03 13.56
N HIS A 189 1.14 -16.70 12.56
CA HIS A 189 1.72 -18.04 12.71
C HIS A 189 3.04 -18.05 13.49
N THR A 190 3.62 -16.90 13.79
CA THR A 190 4.94 -16.82 14.43
C THR A 190 4.87 -16.21 15.83
N GLN A 191 3.67 -15.86 16.31
CA GLN A 191 3.44 -15.32 17.64
C GLN A 191 3.86 -16.27 18.77
N TYR A 192 3.79 -17.59 18.54
CA TYR A 192 4.12 -18.63 19.54
C TYR A 192 5.54 -19.16 19.40
N LEU A 193 6.28 -18.80 18.33
CA LEU A 193 7.70 -19.05 18.33
C LEU A 193 8.26 -18.26 19.51
N ASP A 194 8.93 -18.96 20.42
CA ASP A 194 9.67 -18.35 21.52
C ASP A 194 10.91 -17.64 20.95
N ILE A 195 10.64 -16.57 20.21
CA ILE A 195 11.64 -15.69 19.60
C ILE A 195 12.37 -14.96 20.74
N ALA A 196 11.96 -15.08 22.02
CA ALA A 196 12.60 -14.36 23.11
C ALA A 196 14.05 -14.81 23.35
N THR A 197 14.37 -16.06 23.07
CA THR A 197 15.72 -16.63 23.21
C THR A 197 16.64 -16.32 22.03
N TYR A 198 16.09 -16.12 20.83
CA TYR A 198 16.86 -15.72 19.65
C TYR A 198 16.43 -14.32 19.25
N LYS A 199 17.33 -13.34 19.35
CA LYS A 199 17.22 -12.09 18.60
C LYS A 199 17.15 -12.44 17.11
N LEU A 200 15.97 -12.81 16.62
CA LEU A 200 15.54 -12.45 15.27
C LEU A 200 15.87 -10.96 15.17
N ASN A 201 16.32 -10.53 14.01
CA ASN A 201 16.10 -9.14 13.67
C ASN A 201 14.57 -8.97 13.68
N SER A 202 14.00 -8.69 14.85
CA SER A 202 12.62 -8.26 14.99
C SER A 202 12.50 -7.21 13.91
N LEU A 203 11.54 -7.38 12.99
CA LEU A 203 11.03 -6.32 12.15
C LEU A 203 11.06 -5.08 13.05
N GLY A 204 12.03 -4.19 12.82
CA GLY A 204 12.47 -3.27 13.87
C GLY A 204 11.24 -2.55 14.42
N ILE A 205 11.19 -2.22 15.71
CA ILE A 205 10.02 -1.50 16.20
C ILE A 205 9.90 -0.20 15.39
N PHE A 206 8.88 -0.09 14.54
CA PHE A 206 8.66 1.10 13.72
C PHE A 206 7.21 1.55 13.83
N LEU A 207 7.05 2.88 13.75
CA LEU A 207 5.77 3.55 13.67
C LEU A 207 5.21 3.38 12.25
N ASP A 208 4.16 2.57 12.11
CA ASP A 208 3.43 2.45 10.87
C ASP A 208 2.26 3.43 10.84
N VAL A 209 1.98 3.95 9.64
CA VAL A 209 0.91 4.91 9.40
C VAL A 209 0.20 4.54 8.11
N MET A 210 -1.06 4.14 8.25
CA MET A 210 -1.94 3.71 7.16
C MET A 210 -3.02 4.77 6.91
N PRO A 211 -2.83 5.68 5.95
CA PRO A 211 -3.90 6.57 5.51
C PRO A 211 -4.97 5.80 4.74
N GLU A 212 -6.24 6.17 4.93
CA GLU A 212 -7.35 5.69 4.09
C GLU A 212 -7.22 6.19 2.66
N SER A 213 -6.76 7.43 2.50
CA SER A 213 -6.41 8.03 1.22
C SER A 213 -5.26 9.02 1.38
N HIS A 214 -4.38 9.09 0.38
CA HIS A 214 -3.33 10.13 0.30
C HIS A 214 -3.85 11.46 -0.25
N THR A 215 -5.11 11.50 -0.67
CA THR A 215 -5.77 12.67 -1.27
C THR A 215 -7.19 12.81 -0.72
N VAL A 216 -7.58 14.01 -0.31
CA VAL A 216 -8.94 14.34 0.16
C VAL A 216 -9.46 15.60 -0.52
N LEU A 217 -10.77 15.81 -0.53
CA LEU A 217 -11.36 17.09 -0.92
C LEU A 217 -11.25 18.12 0.21
N GLU A 218 -11.34 19.40 -0.14
CA GLU A 218 -11.53 20.47 0.83
C GLU A 218 -12.76 20.17 1.73
N ASP A 219 -12.61 20.43 3.03
CA ASP A 219 -13.57 20.08 4.10
C ASP A 219 -13.82 18.58 4.35
N GLN A 220 -13.23 17.70 3.55
CA GLN A 220 -13.28 16.26 3.78
C GLN A 220 -12.22 15.84 4.80
N GLU A 221 -12.58 14.97 5.73
CA GLU A 221 -11.62 14.44 6.71
C GLU A 221 -10.59 13.54 6.03
N TYR A 222 -9.32 13.85 6.26
CA TYR A 222 -8.20 12.94 6.10
C TYR A 222 -8.11 12.04 7.33
N VAL A 223 -8.24 10.73 7.09
CA VAL A 223 -8.16 9.70 8.12
C VAL A 223 -6.93 8.84 7.90
N ALA A 224 -6.13 8.64 8.96
CA ALA A 224 -5.03 7.69 8.95
C ALA A 224 -4.93 6.94 10.27
N THR A 225 -4.52 5.69 10.23
CA THR A 225 -4.28 4.86 11.42
C THR A 225 -2.80 4.83 11.73
N MET A 226 -2.40 5.30 12.91
CA MET A 226 -1.05 5.14 13.46
C MET A 226 -1.02 3.89 14.34
N MET A 227 -0.05 3.00 14.12
CA MET A 227 0.11 1.80 14.95
C MET A 227 1.57 1.40 15.07
N LEU A 228 1.87 0.61 16.09
CA LEU A 228 3.18 0.01 16.28
C LEU A 228 3.22 -1.33 15.55
N SER A 229 4.13 -1.48 14.59
CA SER A 229 4.31 -2.76 13.90
C SER A 229 5.38 -3.58 14.61
N ASP A 230 4.96 -4.32 15.65
CA ASP A 230 5.74 -5.38 16.30
C ASP A 230 4.80 -6.45 16.90
N LEU A 231 5.12 -7.71 16.60
CA LEU A 231 4.51 -8.93 17.14
C LEU A 231 4.45 -9.00 18.66
N ARG A 232 5.40 -8.36 19.37
CA ARG A 232 5.50 -8.46 20.85
C ARG A 232 4.92 -7.28 21.61
N MET A 233 4.84 -6.13 20.97
CA MET A 233 4.46 -4.88 21.60
C MET A 233 3.01 -4.48 21.29
N SER A 234 2.19 -5.35 20.69
CA SER A 234 0.76 -5.03 20.48
C SER A 234 0.00 -4.80 21.80
N LYS A 235 0.52 -5.30 22.93
CA LYS A 235 0.05 -5.01 24.31
C LYS A 235 0.65 -3.74 24.92
N ALA A 236 1.61 -3.09 24.26
CA ALA A 236 2.11 -1.80 24.72
C ALA A 236 0.96 -0.79 24.69
N ARG A 237 0.90 0.08 25.70
CA ARG A 237 -0.05 1.20 25.76
C ARG A 237 0.70 2.47 25.35
N PRO A 238 0.98 2.68 24.05
CA PRO A 238 1.72 3.86 23.61
C PRO A 238 0.88 5.11 23.82
N ARG A 239 1.56 6.23 24.05
CA ARG A 239 0.98 7.56 23.95
C ARG A 239 1.27 8.08 22.55
N MET A 240 0.23 8.55 21.85
CA MET A 240 0.38 9.08 20.49
C MET A 240 0.03 10.55 20.44
N LYS A 241 0.71 11.27 19.55
CA LYS A 241 0.47 12.68 19.24
C LYS A 241 0.39 12.91 17.75
N VAL A 242 -0.49 13.81 17.33
CA VAL A 242 -0.60 14.35 15.98
C VAL A 242 -0.40 15.86 16.08
N ASN A 243 0.56 16.41 15.34
CA ASN A 243 0.90 17.84 15.37
C ASN A 243 1.13 18.37 16.80
N GLY A 244 1.75 17.54 17.65
CA GLY A 244 2.02 17.85 19.06
C GLY A 244 0.84 17.63 20.02
N GLN A 245 -0.38 17.44 19.52
CA GLN A 245 -1.58 17.19 20.32
C GLN A 245 -1.79 15.69 20.57
N SER A 246 -2.11 15.31 21.80
CA SER A 246 -2.37 13.91 22.17
C SER A 246 -3.65 13.40 21.51
N ILE A 247 -3.62 12.18 20.98
CA ILE A 247 -4.79 11.50 20.41
C ILE A 247 -5.14 10.26 21.25
N PRO A 248 -6.42 9.85 21.29
CA PRO A 248 -6.81 8.61 21.94
C PRO A 248 -6.20 7.40 21.23
N VAL A 249 -5.80 6.40 22.01
CA VAL A 249 -5.21 5.15 21.53
C VAL A 249 -6.07 3.99 22.00
N TYR A 250 -6.59 3.21 21.06
CA TYR A 250 -7.38 2.00 21.31
C TYR A 250 -6.60 0.79 20.78
N GLU A 251 -6.35 -0.19 21.64
CA GLU A 251 -5.61 -1.42 21.28
C GLU A 251 -4.27 -1.15 20.56
N GLY A 252 -3.54 -0.13 21.00
CA GLY A 252 -2.24 0.25 20.40
C GLY A 252 -2.35 1.00 19.08
N GLN A 253 -3.55 1.41 18.65
CA GLN A 253 -3.82 2.16 17.43
C GLN A 253 -4.37 3.55 17.75
N GLY A 254 -3.83 4.59 17.10
CA GLY A 254 -4.34 5.95 17.16
C GLY A 254 -4.93 6.37 15.82
N MET A 255 -6.15 6.90 15.83
CA MET A 255 -6.76 7.48 14.62
C MET A 255 -6.34 8.95 14.49
N VAL A 256 -5.76 9.28 13.35
CA VAL A 256 -5.46 10.63 12.89
C VAL A 256 -6.65 11.12 12.09
N ARG A 257 -7.22 12.26 12.48
CA ARG A 257 -8.30 12.94 11.75
C ARG A 257 -7.89 14.39 11.54
N LEU A 258 -7.79 14.80 10.29
CA LEU A 258 -7.44 16.17 9.91
C LEU A 258 -8.46 16.66 8.89
N ARG A 259 -9.09 17.82 9.14
CA ARG A 259 -9.99 18.46 8.18
C ARG A 259 -9.31 19.69 7.58
N PRO A 260 -8.72 19.59 6.38
CA PRO A 260 -8.09 20.72 5.72
C PRO A 260 -9.15 21.65 5.10
N THR A 261 -8.94 22.95 5.25
CA THR A 261 -9.82 24.01 4.72
C THR A 261 -9.20 24.77 3.54
N LYS A 262 -8.10 24.26 2.97
CA LYS A 262 -7.41 24.89 1.84
C LYS A 262 -6.86 23.81 0.91
N PRO A 263 -6.98 23.95 -0.42
CA PRO A 263 -6.36 23.03 -1.37
C PRO A 263 -4.83 23.17 -1.37
N GLY A 264 -4.13 22.09 -1.74
CA GLY A 264 -2.67 22.03 -1.83
C GLY A 264 -2.05 20.82 -1.14
N LEU A 265 -0.73 20.86 -1.00
CA LEU A 265 0.05 19.85 -0.27
C LEU A 265 0.04 20.19 1.21
N HIS A 266 -0.45 19.28 2.03
CA HIS A 266 -0.45 19.40 3.49
C HIS A 266 0.49 18.39 4.12
N GLU A 267 1.04 18.74 5.27
CA GLU A 267 1.94 17.89 6.04
C GLU A 267 1.48 17.82 7.50
N TRP A 268 1.62 16.65 8.10
CA TRP A 268 1.39 16.46 9.52
C TRP A 268 2.50 15.60 10.13
N THR A 269 2.65 15.76 11.44
CA THR A 269 3.66 15.05 12.24
C THR A 269 2.98 14.12 13.21
N GLY A 270 3.40 12.86 13.22
CA GLY A 270 2.98 11.86 14.19
C GLY A 270 4.12 11.58 15.15
N ALA A 271 3.82 11.45 16.44
CA ALA A 271 4.75 10.92 17.42
C ALA A 271 4.11 9.78 18.20
N MET A 272 4.87 8.74 18.47
CA MET A 272 4.44 7.62 19.31
C MET A 272 5.51 7.36 20.36
N THR A 273 5.11 7.42 21.62
CA THR A 273 5.99 7.18 22.77
C THR A 273 5.51 5.95 23.53
N PHE A 274 6.40 5.00 23.81
CA PHE A 274 6.12 3.87 24.68
C PHE A 274 7.31 3.56 25.58
N LYS A 275 7.06 2.83 26.68
CA LYS A 275 8.11 2.38 27.58
C LYS A 275 8.76 1.11 27.05
N SER A 276 10.06 1.17 26.78
CA SER A 276 10.90 0.02 26.44
C SER A 276 11.99 -0.12 27.49
N LYS A 277 12.05 -1.25 28.20
CA LYS A 277 13.05 -1.53 29.25
C LYS A 277 13.18 -0.39 30.28
N GLY A 278 12.06 0.19 30.69
CA GLY A 278 12.01 1.27 31.69
C GLY A 278 12.35 2.68 31.15
N ARG A 279 12.68 2.84 29.87
CA ARG A 279 12.92 4.14 29.23
C ARG A 279 11.83 4.48 28.22
N ASP A 280 11.47 5.75 28.14
CA ASP A 280 10.58 6.24 27.10
C ASP A 280 11.30 6.24 25.75
N THR A 281 10.77 5.48 24.79
CA THR A 281 11.23 5.45 23.40
C THR A 281 10.20 6.17 22.55
N THR A 282 10.63 7.16 21.78
CA THR A 282 9.73 7.97 20.94
C THR A 282 10.11 7.82 19.48
N PHE A 283 9.13 7.46 18.66
CA PHE A 283 9.20 7.48 17.21
C PHE A 283 8.48 8.70 16.68
N THR A 284 9.04 9.36 15.67
CA THR A 284 8.42 10.48 14.98
C THR A 284 8.33 10.20 13.49
N VAL A 285 7.21 10.55 12.88
CA VAL A 285 6.96 10.42 11.45
C VAL A 285 6.42 11.73 10.90
N LYS A 286 6.80 12.06 9.68
CA LYS A 286 6.21 13.16 8.91
C LYS A 286 5.50 12.58 7.70
N LYS A 287 4.25 12.95 7.49
CA LYS A 287 3.43 12.45 6.38
C LYS A 287 2.83 13.62 5.61
N LYS A 288 2.79 13.46 4.30
CA LYS A 288 2.24 14.43 3.36
C LYS A 288 0.99 13.86 2.71
N TYR A 289 0.00 14.71 2.47
CA TYR A 289 -1.25 14.37 1.80
C TYR A 289 -1.74 15.56 0.97
N TRP A 290 -2.53 15.29 -0.06
CA TRP A 290 -3.04 16.31 -0.97
C TRP A 290 -4.50 16.66 -0.67
N VAL A 291 -4.82 17.93 -0.82
CA VAL A 291 -6.17 18.46 -0.67
C VAL A 291 -6.57 19.09 -2.00
N LEU A 292 -7.64 18.56 -2.59
CA LEU A 292 -8.16 19.04 -3.86
C LEU A 292 -9.30 20.03 -3.61
N PRO A 293 -9.43 21.09 -4.42
CA PRO A 293 -10.58 21.98 -4.35
C PRO A 293 -11.85 21.20 -4.72
N ARG A 294 -12.92 21.52 -4.00
CA ARG A 294 -14.22 20.88 -4.19
C ARG A 294 -14.81 21.13 -5.59
#